data_AF-A0A9X2EMZ3-F1
#
_entry.id   AF-A0A9X2EMZ3-F1
#
_cell.length_a   1.000
_cell.length_b   1.000
_cell.length_c   1.000
_cell.angle_alpha   90.00
_cell.angle_beta   90.00
_cell.angle_gamma   90.00
#
_symmetry.space_group_name_H-M   'P 1'
#
loop_
_entity.id
_entity.type
_entity.pdbx_description
1 polymer ?
#
loop_
_entity_poly.entity_id
_entity_poly.type
_entity_poly.pdbx_seq_one_letter_code
_entity_poly.pdbx_strand_id
1 'polypeptide(L)'
;MSAPALSPNCSDAETAKMSRARRWDFLLDIFAMNSFSWAVAIPIELFLAGMSWSEHLKVRLMALVFNTLIARPFSVYRNWIVNRFGGGGFINSYLVDTFVFLSFQFPLYMANMHLGGASWDEIATASITFMLIAGALGRPYGIYLDWVRRVWINTLVPLWSRPAD
;
A
#
# COMPACT_ATOMS: atom_id res chain seq x y z
N MET A 1 24.24 -50.20 -2.86
CA MET A 1 23.18 -49.68 -1.97
C MET A 1 22.91 -48.26 -2.42
N SER A 2 21.93 -48.06 -3.29
CA SER A 2 21.56 -46.73 -3.79
C SER A 2 20.70 -46.04 -2.74
N ALA A 3 21.11 -44.86 -2.29
CA ALA A 3 20.33 -44.05 -1.35
C ALA A 3 18.94 -43.75 -1.94
N PRO A 4 17.85 -43.81 -1.16
CA PRO A 4 16.54 -43.41 -1.65
C PRO A 4 16.56 -41.91 -1.92
N ALA A 5 16.19 -41.50 -3.14
CA ALA A 5 15.97 -40.11 -3.47
C ALA A 5 14.85 -39.59 -2.54
N LEU A 6 15.21 -38.71 -1.61
CA LEU A 6 14.27 -38.00 -0.75
C LEU A 6 13.41 -37.11 -1.65
N SER A 7 12.25 -37.64 -2.05
CA SER A 7 11.19 -36.83 -2.66
C SER A 7 10.81 -35.72 -1.68
N PRO A 8 10.76 -34.45 -2.09
CA PRO A 8 10.38 -33.36 -1.18
C PRO A 8 9.01 -33.67 -0.59
N ASN A 9 8.92 -33.68 0.74
CA ASN A 9 7.67 -33.95 1.45
C ASN A 9 6.63 -32.91 1.03
N CYS A 10 5.36 -33.33 0.86
CA CYS A 10 4.26 -32.46 0.47
C CYS A 10 4.18 -31.18 1.34
N SER A 11 4.53 -31.30 2.63
CA SER A 11 4.61 -30.19 3.60
C SER A 11 5.62 -29.10 3.23
N ASP A 12 6.76 -29.48 2.65
CA ASP A 12 7.86 -28.55 2.35
C ASP A 12 7.52 -27.74 1.09
N ALA A 13 6.87 -28.38 0.12
CA ALA A 13 6.37 -27.74 -1.10
C ALA A 13 5.25 -26.73 -0.80
N GLU A 14 4.30 -27.08 0.08
CA GLU A 14 3.24 -26.17 0.51
C GLU A 14 3.79 -24.97 1.30
N THR A 15 4.72 -25.21 2.22
CA THR A 15 5.38 -24.16 3.01
C THR A 15 6.15 -23.19 2.12
N ALA A 16 6.89 -23.71 1.13
CA ALA A 16 7.63 -22.89 0.16
C ALA A 16 6.67 -22.06 -0.72
N LYS A 17 5.54 -22.64 -1.14
CA LYS A 17 4.50 -21.95 -1.92
C LYS A 17 3.86 -20.81 -1.12
N MET A 18 3.51 -21.06 0.15
CA MET A 18 2.97 -20.04 1.05
C MET A 18 3.96 -18.90 1.32
N SER A 19 5.24 -19.23 1.55
CA SER A 19 6.33 -18.25 1.72
C SER A 19 6.50 -17.37 0.49
N ARG A 20 6.47 -17.98 -0.71
CA ARG A 20 6.57 -17.25 -1.98
C ARG A 20 5.37 -16.33 -2.20
N ALA A 21 4.15 -16.80 -1.93
CA ALA A 21 2.95 -15.98 -2.02
C ALA A 21 3.02 -14.76 -1.08
N ARG A 22 3.46 -14.97 0.17
CA ARG A 22 3.62 -13.89 1.16
C ARG A 22 4.67 -12.84 0.74
N ARG A 23 5.75 -13.26 0.09
CA ARG A 23 6.76 -12.34 -0.46
C ARG A 23 6.21 -11.50 -1.60
N TRP A 24 5.39 -12.08 -2.47
CA TRP A 24 4.74 -11.34 -3.55
C TRP A 24 3.74 -10.33 -3.04
N ASP A 25 2.90 -10.69 -2.06
CA ASP A 25 1.99 -9.72 -1.44
C ASP A 25 2.75 -8.50 -0.91
N PHE A 26 3.90 -8.73 -0.25
CA PHE A 26 4.74 -7.65 0.25
C PHE A 26 5.26 -6.74 -0.87
N LEU A 27 5.77 -7.30 -1.96
CA LEU A 27 6.25 -6.53 -3.11
C LEU A 27 5.11 -5.76 -3.81
N LEU A 28 3.93 -6.36 -3.92
CA LEU A 28 2.75 -5.72 -4.50
C LEU A 28 2.25 -4.57 -3.64
N ASP A 29 2.28 -4.73 -2.32
CA ASP A 29 1.90 -3.67 -1.37
C ASP A 29 2.86 -2.47 -1.51
N ILE A 30 4.17 -2.72 -1.56
CA ILE A 30 5.19 -1.67 -1.78
C ILE A 30 4.99 -1.00 -3.13
N PHE A 31 4.83 -1.78 -4.19
CA PHE A 31 4.65 -1.27 -5.54
C PHE A 31 3.39 -0.39 -5.59
N ALA A 32 2.25 -0.89 -5.13
CA ALA A 32 0.98 -0.19 -5.17
C ALA A 32 1.03 1.12 -4.36
N MET A 33 1.65 1.12 -3.18
CA MET A 33 1.79 2.34 -2.39
C MET A 33 2.66 3.39 -3.08
N ASN A 34 3.81 2.98 -3.63
CA ASN A 34 4.75 3.89 -4.25
C ASN A 34 4.27 4.43 -5.59
N SER A 35 3.73 3.58 -6.48
CA SER A 35 3.21 4.01 -7.78
C SER A 35 2.00 4.93 -7.62
N PHE A 36 1.10 4.63 -6.67
CA PHE A 36 -0.02 5.50 -6.36
C PHE A 36 0.44 6.84 -5.79
N SER A 37 1.40 6.81 -4.86
CA SER A 37 1.98 8.02 -4.28
C SER A 37 2.60 8.91 -5.36
N TRP A 38 3.31 8.35 -6.33
CA TRP A 38 3.83 9.09 -7.49
C TRP A 38 2.74 9.70 -8.36
N ALA A 39 1.71 8.92 -8.69
CA ALA A 39 0.60 9.37 -9.53
C ALA A 39 -0.14 10.58 -8.91
N VAL A 40 -0.28 10.61 -7.58
CA VAL A 40 -0.88 11.72 -6.83
C VAL A 40 0.10 12.88 -6.65
N ALA A 41 1.38 12.59 -6.40
CA ALA A 41 2.38 13.60 -6.09
C ALA A 41 2.72 14.48 -7.29
N ILE A 42 2.84 13.93 -8.50
CA ILE A 42 3.18 14.70 -9.70
C ILE A 42 2.27 15.94 -9.90
N PRO A 43 0.93 15.82 -9.96
CA PRO A 43 0.06 16.98 -10.12
C PRO A 43 0.15 17.96 -8.94
N ILE A 44 0.32 17.46 -7.71
CA ILE A 44 0.37 18.32 -6.52
C ILE A 44 1.70 19.06 -6.42
N GLU A 45 2.82 18.37 -6.61
CA GLU A 45 4.16 18.92 -6.37
C GLU A 45 4.65 19.75 -7.54
N LEU A 46 4.51 19.26 -8.78
CA LEU A 46 5.05 19.97 -9.95
C LEU A 46 4.10 21.08 -10.43
N PHE A 47 2.79 20.85 -10.40
CA PHE A 47 1.83 21.82 -10.97
C PHE A 47 1.26 22.77 -9.92
N LEU A 48 0.84 22.27 -8.75
CA LEU A 48 0.24 23.13 -7.71
C LEU A 48 1.28 23.79 -6.82
N ALA A 49 2.29 23.04 -6.35
CA ALA A 49 3.34 23.56 -5.48
C ALA A 49 4.51 24.21 -6.26
N GLY A 50 4.59 23.99 -7.58
CA GLY A 50 5.63 24.58 -8.43
C GLY A 50 7.05 24.08 -8.15
N MET A 51 7.20 22.88 -7.57
CA MET A 51 8.50 22.30 -7.27
C MET A 51 9.29 22.00 -8.54
N SER A 52 10.62 22.14 -8.48
CA SER A 52 11.49 21.68 -9.57
C SER A 52 11.53 20.15 -9.65
N TRP A 53 11.89 19.59 -10.81
CA TRP A 53 12.09 18.14 -10.97
C TRP A 53 13.09 17.55 -9.97
N SER A 54 14.14 18.32 -9.63
CA SER A 54 15.16 17.88 -8.67
C SER A 54 14.63 17.81 -7.25
N GLU A 55 13.75 18.74 -6.88
CA GLU A 55 13.11 18.80 -5.57
C GLU A 55 12.06 17.72 -5.44
N HIS A 56 11.21 17.56 -6.45
CA HIS A 56 10.27 16.45 -6.55
C HIS A 56 10.99 15.10 -6.38
N LEU A 57 12.08 14.86 -7.11
CA LEU A 57 12.82 13.60 -7.00
C LEU A 57 13.37 13.36 -5.59
N LYS A 58 13.90 14.39 -4.92
CA LYS A 58 14.39 14.28 -3.53
C LYS A 58 13.27 13.89 -2.57
N VAL A 59 12.13 14.59 -2.65
CA VAL A 59 10.95 14.29 -1.81
C VAL A 59 10.43 12.88 -2.09
N ARG A 60 10.38 12.47 -3.36
CA ARG A 60 9.93 11.13 -3.75
C ARG A 60 10.88 10.02 -3.32
N LEU A 61 12.18 10.23 -3.33
CA LEU A 61 13.15 9.24 -2.81
C LEU A 61 12.99 9.05 -1.30
N MET A 62 12.75 10.12 -0.55
CA MET A 62 12.42 10.02 0.87
C MET A 62 11.08 9.30 1.08
N ALA A 63 10.05 9.69 0.33
CA ALA A 63 8.73 9.05 0.38
C ALA A 63 8.81 7.56 0.02
N LEU A 64 9.68 7.18 -0.92
CA LEU A 64 9.89 5.78 -1.31
C LEU A 64 10.31 4.92 -0.12
N VAL A 65 11.23 5.42 0.71
CA VAL A 65 11.68 4.72 1.93
C VAL A 65 10.51 4.57 2.91
N PHE A 66 9.83 5.67 3.24
CA PHE A 66 8.71 5.62 4.19
C PHE A 66 7.55 4.75 3.71
N ASN A 67 7.13 4.90 2.45
CA ASN A 67 6.09 4.09 1.83
C ASN A 67 6.45 2.60 1.89
N THR A 68 7.70 2.26 1.62
CA THR A 68 8.17 0.86 1.68
C THR A 68 8.02 0.28 3.09
N LEU A 69 8.32 1.07 4.13
CA LEU A 69 8.19 0.65 5.52
C LEU A 69 6.72 0.47 5.94
N ILE A 70 5.83 1.37 5.53
CA ILE A 70 4.43 1.38 5.98
C ILE A 70 3.49 0.56 5.09
N ALA A 71 3.89 0.21 3.86
CA ALA A 71 3.04 -0.47 2.88
C ALA A 71 2.39 -1.75 3.42
N ARG A 72 3.19 -2.60 4.07
CA ARG A 72 2.70 -3.86 4.61
C ARG A 72 1.86 -3.69 5.88
N PRO A 73 2.30 -2.92 6.90
CA PRO A 73 1.45 -2.59 8.04
C PRO A 73 0.09 -2.01 7.64
N PHE A 74 0.08 -1.05 6.70
CA PHE A 74 -1.14 -0.46 6.15
C PHE A 74 -2.05 -1.54 5.54
N SER A 75 -1.48 -2.37 4.68
CA SER A 75 -2.21 -3.41 3.96
C SER A 75 -2.86 -4.44 4.88
N VAL A 76 -2.15 -4.83 5.94
CA VAL A 76 -2.68 -5.73 6.97
C VAL A 76 -3.82 -5.05 7.74
N TYR A 77 -3.63 -3.80 8.16
CA TYR A 77 -4.64 -3.02 8.86
C TYR A 77 -5.91 -2.83 8.01
N ARG A 78 -5.75 -2.46 6.74
CA ARG A 78 -6.86 -2.33 5.78
C ARG A 78 -7.64 -3.62 5.66
N ASN A 79 -6.96 -4.73 5.37
CA ASN A 79 -7.63 -6.00 5.18
C ASN A 79 -8.41 -6.41 6.44
N TRP A 80 -7.88 -6.15 7.63
CA TRP A 80 -8.58 -6.41 8.89
C TRP A 80 -9.87 -5.59 9.03
N ILE A 81 -9.81 -4.27 8.78
CA ILE A 81 -10.98 -3.38 8.84
C ILE A 81 -12.02 -3.75 7.76
N VAL A 82 -11.59 -3.94 6.51
CA VAL A 82 -12.47 -4.28 5.39
C VAL A 82 -13.12 -5.65 5.61
N ASN A 83 -12.43 -6.64 6.19
CA ASN A 83 -13.06 -7.91 6.50
C ASN A 83 -14.09 -7.82 7.65
N ARG A 84 -13.94 -6.83 8.55
CA ARG A 84 -14.81 -6.65 9.72
C ARG A 84 -16.02 -5.77 9.45
N PHE A 85 -15.82 -4.72 8.65
CA PHE A 85 -16.78 -3.64 8.42
C PHE A 85 -17.06 -3.41 6.94
N GLY A 86 -16.30 -4.05 6.05
CA GLY A 86 -16.56 -4.02 4.61
C GLY A 86 -17.79 -4.85 4.29
N GLY A 87 -18.69 -4.24 3.53
CA GLY A 87 -19.98 -4.82 3.18
C GLY A 87 -21.02 -3.72 3.03
N GLY A 88 -22.00 -3.92 2.15
CA GLY A 88 -22.93 -2.87 1.75
C GLY A 88 -22.49 -2.16 0.46
N GLY A 89 -23.33 -1.25 -0.03
CA GLY A 89 -23.17 -0.61 -1.33
C GLY A 89 -21.91 0.25 -1.47
N PHE A 90 -21.79 0.91 -2.63
CA PHE A 90 -20.63 1.74 -3.01
C PHE A 90 -20.22 2.75 -1.93
N ILE A 91 -21.19 3.41 -1.28
CA ILE A 91 -20.96 4.42 -0.25
C ILE A 91 -20.26 3.84 0.98
N ASN A 92 -20.71 2.68 1.49
CA ASN A 92 -20.07 2.05 2.64
C ASN A 92 -18.62 1.72 2.34
N SER A 93 -18.36 1.13 1.17
CA SER A 93 -17.01 0.77 0.76
C SER A 93 -16.09 2.00 0.66
N TYR A 94 -16.62 3.14 0.22
CA TYR A 94 -15.89 4.41 0.22
C TYR A 94 -15.56 4.86 1.64
N LEU A 95 -16.56 4.91 2.52
CA LEU A 95 -16.38 5.33 3.91
C LEU A 95 -15.38 4.44 4.66
N VAL A 96 -15.43 3.13 4.45
CA VAL A 96 -14.50 2.18 5.08
C VAL A 96 -13.08 2.41 4.59
N ASP A 97 -12.85 2.52 3.26
CA ASP A 97 -11.49 2.76 2.75
C ASP A 97 -10.96 4.15 3.14
N THR A 98 -11.80 5.18 3.12
CA THR A 98 -11.47 6.53 3.61
C THR A 98 -11.11 6.49 5.09
N PHE A 99 -11.89 5.80 5.91
CA PHE A 99 -11.62 5.64 7.33
C PHE A 99 -10.29 4.92 7.56
N VAL A 100 -10.04 3.80 6.88
CA VAL A 100 -8.77 3.07 6.96
C VAL A 100 -7.60 3.96 6.59
N PHE A 101 -7.72 4.69 5.49
CA PHE A 101 -6.65 5.56 5.00
C PHE A 101 -6.35 6.68 5.99
N LEU A 102 -7.38 7.39 6.46
CA LEU A 102 -7.25 8.48 7.41
C LEU A 102 -6.75 7.99 8.78
N SER A 103 -7.35 6.95 9.35
CA SER A 103 -6.96 6.45 10.68
C SER A 103 -5.52 5.94 10.73
N PHE A 104 -4.97 5.50 9.60
CA PHE A 104 -3.58 5.09 9.51
C PHE A 104 -2.63 6.27 9.21
N GLN A 105 -2.99 7.14 8.26
CA GLN A 105 -2.10 8.20 7.79
C GLN A 105 -2.11 9.44 8.68
N PHE A 106 -3.25 9.75 9.31
CA PHE A 106 -3.38 10.95 10.14
C PHE A 106 -2.42 10.96 11.34
N PRO A 107 -2.26 9.86 12.11
CA PRO A 107 -1.25 9.82 13.17
C PRO A 107 0.18 10.01 12.66
N LEU A 108 0.51 9.44 11.49
CA LEU A 108 1.83 9.59 10.87
C LEU A 108 2.08 11.04 10.44
N TYR A 109 1.05 11.68 9.86
CA TYR A 109 1.10 13.08 9.47
C TYR A 109 1.32 14.01 10.66
N MET A 110 0.53 13.84 11.72
CA MET A 110 0.70 14.61 12.97
C MET A 110 2.08 14.40 13.58
N ALA A 111 2.55 13.15 13.65
CA ALA A 111 3.89 12.85 14.15
C ALA A 111 4.97 13.52 13.32
N ASN A 112 4.87 13.50 11.99
CA ASN A 112 5.83 14.15 11.10
C ASN A 112 5.85 15.67 11.28
N MET A 113 4.68 16.32 11.40
CA MET A 113 4.61 17.76 11.67
C MET A 113 5.19 18.12 13.05
N HIS A 114 4.85 17.34 14.07
CA HIS A 114 5.32 17.58 15.43
C HIS A 114 6.85 17.41 15.53
N LEU A 115 7.41 16.36 14.91
CA LEU A 115 8.86 16.15 14.80
C LEU A 115 9.53 17.23 13.95
N GLY A 116 8.81 17.82 12.98
CA GLY A 116 9.25 18.97 12.19
C GLY A 116 9.20 20.30 12.96
N GLY A 117 8.74 20.31 14.21
CA GLY A 117 8.69 21.50 15.06
C GLY A 117 7.44 22.38 14.87
N ALA A 118 6.40 21.88 14.18
CA ALA A 118 5.14 22.60 14.03
C ALA A 118 4.40 22.73 15.38
N SER A 119 3.77 23.89 15.57
CA SER A 119 2.90 24.15 16.71
C SER A 119 1.58 23.37 16.63
N TRP A 120 0.89 23.20 17.76
CA TRP A 120 -0.41 22.50 17.78
C TRP A 120 -1.49 23.20 16.94
N ASP A 121 -1.45 24.53 16.85
CA ASP A 121 -2.40 25.31 16.03
C ASP A 121 -2.14 25.12 14.52
N GLU A 122 -0.88 25.06 14.11
CA GLU A 122 -0.50 24.74 12.73
C GLU A 122 -0.88 23.30 12.37
N ILE A 123 -0.64 22.35 13.27
CA ILE A 123 -1.05 20.95 13.09
C ILE A 123 -2.57 20.87 12.92
N ALA A 124 -3.35 21.53 13.78
CA ALA A 124 -4.82 21.52 13.70
C ALA A 124 -5.32 22.11 12.38
N THR A 125 -4.75 23.22 11.93
CA THR A 125 -5.14 23.87 10.67
C THR A 125 -4.79 23.01 9.47
N ALA A 126 -3.58 22.47 9.41
CA ALA A 126 -3.12 21.67 8.29
C ALA A 126 -3.81 20.29 8.23
N SER A 127 -4.22 19.76 9.39
CA SER A 127 -4.99 18.52 9.53
C SER A 127 -6.30 18.54 8.73
N ILE A 128 -7.00 19.67 8.65
CA ILE A 128 -8.26 19.78 7.91
C ILE A 128 -8.03 19.54 6.42
N THR A 129 -7.07 20.27 5.84
CA THR A 129 -6.70 20.12 4.42
C THR A 129 -6.20 18.70 4.14
N PHE A 130 -5.39 18.16 5.04
CA PHE A 130 -4.92 16.78 4.95
C PHE A 130 -6.09 15.78 4.94
N MET A 131 -7.04 15.90 5.87
CA MET A 131 -8.18 14.99 5.98
C MET A 131 -9.06 15.02 4.72
N LEU A 132 -9.25 16.19 4.11
CA LEU A 132 -10.02 16.31 2.87
C LEU A 132 -9.32 15.60 1.71
N ILE A 133 -8.02 15.86 1.52
CA ILE A 133 -7.24 15.26 0.41
C ILE A 133 -7.07 13.74 0.63
N ALA A 134 -6.58 13.35 1.80
CA ALA A 134 -6.36 11.94 2.14
C ALA A 134 -7.69 11.17 2.18
N GLY A 135 -8.76 11.81 2.65
CA GLY A 135 -10.09 11.21 2.65
C GLY A 135 -10.62 10.95 1.24
N ALA A 136 -10.40 11.89 0.32
CA ALA A 136 -10.76 11.74 -1.09
C ALA A 136 -9.96 10.62 -1.79
N LEU A 137 -8.71 10.41 -1.38
CA LEU A 137 -7.78 9.44 -1.98
C LEU A 137 -7.90 8.02 -1.39
N GLY A 138 -8.51 7.85 -0.21
CA GLY A 138 -8.57 6.56 0.48
C GLY A 138 -9.21 5.44 -0.36
N ARG A 139 -10.40 5.69 -0.93
CA ARG A 139 -11.08 4.70 -1.79
C ARG A 139 -10.37 4.48 -3.14
N PRO A 140 -9.94 5.52 -3.89
CA PRO A 140 -9.11 5.31 -5.08
C PRO A 140 -7.88 4.45 -4.81
N TYR A 141 -7.19 4.66 -3.69
CA TYR A 141 -6.05 3.85 -3.30
C TYR A 141 -6.45 2.39 -3.00
N GLY A 142 -7.51 2.18 -2.23
CA GLY A 142 -8.02 0.84 -1.92
C GLY A 142 -8.37 0.03 -3.18
N ILE A 143 -9.07 0.65 -4.13
CA ILE A 143 -9.42 0.05 -5.42
C ILE A 143 -8.14 -0.31 -6.20
N TYR A 144 -7.17 0.61 -6.25
CA TYR A 144 -5.91 0.40 -6.95
C TYR A 144 -5.10 -0.75 -6.36
N LEU A 145 -4.97 -0.83 -5.03
CA LEU A 145 -4.29 -1.92 -4.34
C LEU A 145 -4.94 -3.28 -4.64
N ASP A 146 -6.27 -3.34 -4.57
CA ASP A 146 -7.01 -4.57 -4.88
C ASP A 146 -6.87 -4.95 -6.36
N TRP A 147 -6.82 -3.97 -7.27
CA TRP A 147 -6.56 -4.19 -8.68
C TRP A 147 -5.15 -4.74 -8.93
N VAL A 148 -4.10 -4.16 -8.35
CA VAL A 148 -2.71 -4.63 -8.47
C VAL A 148 -2.59 -6.09 -8.01
N ARG A 149 -3.19 -6.44 -6.86
CA ARG A 149 -3.19 -7.81 -6.35
C ARG A 149 -3.96 -8.77 -7.25
N ARG A 150 -5.12 -8.36 -7.79
CA ARG A 150 -5.91 -9.18 -8.72
C ARG A 150 -5.18 -9.46 -10.03
N VAL A 151 -4.54 -8.45 -10.62
CA VAL A 151 -3.74 -8.62 -11.84
C VAL A 151 -2.61 -9.62 -11.60
N TRP A 152 -1.92 -9.51 -10.47
CA TRP A 152 -0.87 -10.47 -10.10
C TRP A 152 -1.41 -11.92 -10.01
N ILE A 153 -2.50 -12.12 -9.27
CA ILE A 153 -3.11 -13.45 -9.10
C ILE A 153 -3.56 -14.02 -10.45
N ASN A 154 -4.22 -13.22 -11.28
CA ASN A 154 -4.83 -13.67 -12.53
C ASN A 154 -3.81 -13.88 -13.65
N THR A 155 -2.72 -13.10 -13.68
CA THR A 155 -1.75 -13.15 -14.78
C THR A 155 -0.59 -14.10 -14.49
N LEU A 156 -0.10 -14.17 -13.25
CA LEU A 156 1.20 -14.81 -12.95
C LEU A 156 1.09 -16.16 -12.25
N VAL A 157 0.00 -16.43 -11.52
CA VAL A 157 -0.25 -17.77 -10.94
C VAL A 157 -0.49 -18.83 -12.03
N PRO A 158 -1.25 -18.56 -13.11
CA PRO A 158 -1.47 -19.54 -14.17
C PRO A 158 -0.20 -19.83 -14.99
N LEU A 159 0.65 -18.82 -15.21
CA LEU A 159 1.89 -18.97 -15.98
C LEU A 159 2.91 -19.90 -15.28
N TRP A 160 2.93 -19.91 -13.94
CA TRP A 160 3.79 -20.81 -13.16
C TRP A 160 3.20 -22.21 -12.96
N SER A 161 1.92 -22.39 -13.25
CA SER A 161 1.19 -23.66 -13.07
C SER A 161 1.11 -24.46 -14.37
N ARG A 162 1.62 -23.94 -15.49
CA ARG A 162 1.77 -24.70 -16.73
C ARG A 162 2.97 -25.64 -16.55
N PRO A 163 2.79 -26.97 -16.68
CA PRO A 163 3.92 -27.87 -16.87
C PRO A 163 4.75 -27.33 -18.04
N ALA A 164 6.07 -27.31 -17.90
CA ALA A 164 6.93 -27.12 -19.05
C ALA A 164 6.72 -28.36 -19.94
N ASP A 165 6.11 -28.14 -21.10
CA ASP A 165 6.00 -29.14 -22.17
C ASP A 165 7.40 -29.43 -22.77
#